data_AF-A0A2P4SY08-F1
#
_entry.id   AF-A0A2P4SY08-F1
#
_cell.length_a   1.000
_cell.length_b   1.000
_cell.length_c   1.000
_cell.angle_alpha   90.00
_cell.angle_beta   90.00
_cell.angle_gamma   90.00
#
_symmetry.space_group_name_H-M   'P 1'
#
loop_
_entity.id
_entity.type
_entity.pdbx_description
1 polymer ?
#
loop_
_entity_poly.entity_id
_entity_poly.type
_entity_poly.pdbx_seq_one_letter_code
_entity_poly.pdbx_strand_id
1 'polypeptide(L)'
;LLKSFFYLQVCSLERFRSLQDKLVLLDEAVAGHDGNVITAVLIFLKRTLRREVLFRELEVRQVALCHLIHFLKETGEQKLLLDLLRFLDRTEEVALSQYREHLNIQDVEKKREFLKGCTG
;
A
#
# COMPACT_ATOMS: atom_id res chain seq x y z
N LEU A 1 23.39 4.86 -17.06
CA LEU A 1 22.69 4.03 -18.06
C LEU A 1 21.36 3.49 -17.51
N LEU A 2 21.31 2.83 -16.34
CA LEU A 2 20.06 2.42 -15.67
C LEU A 2 19.05 3.56 -15.41
N LYS A 3 19.51 4.73 -14.92
CA LYS A 3 18.65 5.92 -14.71
C LYS A 3 17.99 6.45 -16.00
N SER A 4 18.69 6.35 -17.14
CA SER A 4 18.18 6.84 -18.43
C SER A 4 17.26 5.83 -19.12
N PHE A 5 17.42 4.54 -18.81
CA PHE A 5 16.55 3.47 -19.30
C PHE A 5 15.20 3.49 -18.56
N PHE A 6 15.21 3.67 -17.23
CA PHE A 6 13.99 3.73 -16.43
C PHE A 6 13.14 4.97 -16.73
N TYR A 7 13.75 6.14 -16.91
CA TYR A 7 13.00 7.37 -17.25
C TYR A 7 12.32 7.30 -18.63
N LEU A 8 12.89 6.57 -19.59
CA LEU A 8 12.29 6.35 -20.91
C LEU A 8 11.23 5.23 -20.90
N GLN A 9 11.34 4.26 -19.97
CA GLN A 9 10.45 3.09 -19.89
C GLN A 9 9.17 3.35 -19.08
N VAL A 10 9.18 4.33 -18.18
CA VAL A 10 7.95 4.84 -17.53
C VAL A 10 6.96 5.40 -18.57
N CYS A 11 7.42 5.81 -19.76
CA CYS A 11 6.58 6.36 -20.82
C CYS A 11 5.67 5.32 -21.52
N SER A 12 5.75 4.02 -21.22
CA SER A 12 4.69 3.10 -21.63
C SER A 12 4.57 1.92 -20.67
N LEU A 13 4.11 2.22 -19.45
CA LEU A 13 3.55 1.22 -18.53
C LEU A 13 2.52 0.29 -19.23
N GLU A 14 1.95 0.73 -20.35
CA GLU A 14 1.05 -0.03 -21.23
C GLU A 14 1.67 -1.29 -21.86
N ARG A 15 3.01 -1.43 -21.86
CA ARG A 15 3.71 -2.61 -22.38
C ARG A 15 3.71 -3.79 -21.41
N PHE A 16 3.51 -3.54 -20.11
CA PHE A 16 3.48 -4.59 -19.08
C PHE A 16 2.07 -5.18 -18.97
N ARG A 17 1.72 -6.06 -19.92
CA ARG A 17 0.37 -6.64 -20.00
C ARG A 17 0.18 -7.83 -19.06
N SER A 18 1.19 -8.69 -18.89
CA SER A 18 1.09 -9.85 -18.01
C SER A 18 1.38 -9.48 -16.56
N LEU A 19 0.89 -10.31 -15.62
CA LEU A 19 1.26 -10.19 -14.22
C LEU A 19 2.78 -10.35 -14.03
N GLN A 20 3.40 -11.27 -14.77
CA GLN A 20 4.84 -11.53 -14.63
C GLN A 20 5.67 -10.30 -15.02
N ASP A 21 5.36 -9.66 -16.15
CA ASP A 21 6.11 -8.48 -16.60
C ASP A 21 6.01 -7.34 -15.57
N LYS A 22 4.82 -7.17 -14.99
CA LYS A 22 4.55 -6.19 -13.93
C LYS A 22 5.37 -6.46 -12.66
N LEU A 23 5.54 -7.72 -12.28
CA LEU A 23 6.33 -8.10 -11.11
C LEU A 23 7.82 -7.93 -11.36
N VAL A 24 8.31 -8.29 -12.56
CA VAL A 24 9.70 -8.00 -12.96
C VAL A 24 9.98 -6.51 -12.88
N LEU A 25 9.08 -5.66 -13.38
CA LEU A 25 9.23 -4.20 -13.26
C LEU A 25 9.36 -3.74 -11.79
N LEU A 26 8.56 -4.32 -10.89
CA LEU A 26 8.62 -4.01 -9.47
C LEU A 26 9.94 -4.47 -8.84
N ASP A 27 10.37 -5.68 -9.17
CA ASP A 27 11.61 -6.28 -8.64
C ASP A 27 12.84 -5.46 -9.09
N GLU A 28 12.87 -5.01 -10.35
CA GLU A 28 13.90 -4.10 -10.87
C GLU A 28 13.86 -2.72 -10.19
N ALA A 29 12.67 -2.16 -9.95
CA ALA A 29 12.55 -0.89 -9.24
C ALA A 29 13.06 -0.99 -7.80
N VAL A 30 12.80 -2.11 -7.12
CA VAL A 30 13.31 -2.40 -5.77
C VAL A 30 14.84 -2.55 -5.79
N ALA A 31 15.39 -3.28 -6.75
CA ALA A 31 16.84 -3.43 -6.93
C ALA A 31 17.54 -2.09 -7.24
N GLY A 32 16.83 -1.14 -7.85
CA GLY A 32 17.30 0.21 -8.13
C GLY A 32 17.37 1.13 -6.89
N HIS A 33 16.78 0.72 -5.75
CA HIS A 33 16.76 1.47 -4.48
C HIS A 33 16.26 2.93 -4.57
N ASP A 34 15.45 3.27 -5.57
CA ASP A 34 14.85 4.59 -5.73
C ASP A 34 13.39 4.55 -5.25
N GLY A 35 13.13 5.10 -4.06
CA GLY A 35 11.81 5.09 -3.43
C GLY A 35 10.72 5.77 -4.27
N ASN A 36 11.06 6.78 -5.07
CA ASN A 36 10.10 7.45 -5.94
C ASN A 36 9.68 6.53 -7.09
N VAL A 37 10.64 5.82 -7.66
CA VAL A 37 10.41 4.85 -8.73
C VAL A 37 9.57 3.68 -8.23
N ILE A 38 9.92 3.10 -7.06
CA ILE A 38 9.16 2.01 -6.43
C ILE A 38 7.70 2.45 -6.22
N THR A 39 7.50 3.64 -5.67
CA THR A 39 6.15 4.19 -5.42
C THR A 39 5.37 4.39 -6.71
N ALA A 40 6.00 4.92 -7.77
CA ALA A 40 5.36 5.10 -9.07
C ALA A 40 4.92 3.77 -9.68
N VAL A 41 5.76 2.73 -9.61
CA VAL A 41 5.39 1.37 -10.05
C VAL A 41 4.25 0.82 -9.22
N LEU A 42 4.27 0.96 -7.89
CA LEU A 42 3.18 0.52 -7.01
C LEU A 42 1.84 1.19 -7.34
N ILE A 43 1.84 2.49 -7.66
CA ILE A 43 0.64 3.21 -8.11
C ILE A 43 0.11 2.61 -9.41
N PHE A 44 0.99 2.29 -10.36
CA PHE A 44 0.59 1.61 -11.59
C PHE A 44 0.00 0.22 -11.34
N LEU A 45 0.63 -0.59 -10.49
CA LEU A 45 0.13 -1.92 -10.13
C LEU A 45 -1.24 -1.83 -9.45
N LYS A 46 -1.40 -0.92 -8.49
CA LYS A 46 -2.67 -0.63 -7.83
C LYS A 46 -3.79 -0.27 -8.80
N ARG A 47 -3.48 0.44 -9.90
CA ARG A 47 -4.46 0.82 -10.93
C ARG A 47 -4.81 -0.31 -11.91
N THR A 48 -3.93 -1.31 -12.05
CA THR A 48 -4.05 -2.31 -13.13
C THR A 48 -4.21 -3.74 -12.65
N LEU A 49 -4.03 -4.03 -11.36
CA LEU A 49 -4.23 -5.33 -10.76
C LEU A 49 -5.45 -5.31 -9.83
N ARG A 50 -6.08 -6.48 -9.69
CA ARG A 50 -7.07 -6.69 -8.62
C ARG A 50 -6.35 -6.65 -7.27
N ARG A 51 -7.07 -6.19 -6.24
CA ARG A 51 -6.51 -5.95 -4.91
C ARG A 51 -5.92 -7.22 -4.30
N GLU A 52 -6.61 -8.34 -4.43
CA GLU A 52 -6.21 -9.62 -3.87
C GLU A 52 -4.91 -10.12 -4.50
N VAL A 53 -4.76 -9.91 -5.81
CA VAL A 53 -3.52 -10.24 -6.54
C VAL A 53 -2.38 -9.34 -6.08
N LEU A 54 -2.62 -8.03 -6.00
CA LEU A 54 -1.60 -7.09 -5.52
C LEU A 54 -1.12 -7.44 -4.11
N PHE A 55 -2.04 -7.69 -3.19
CA PHE A 55 -1.72 -7.97 -1.79
C PHE A 55 -0.89 -9.25 -1.64
N ARG A 56 -1.32 -10.33 -2.31
CA ARG A 56 -0.59 -11.60 -2.32
C ARG A 56 0.84 -11.45 -2.84
N GLU A 57 1.03 -10.70 -3.92
CA GLU A 57 2.36 -10.51 -4.52
C GLU A 57 3.27 -9.59 -3.68
N LEU A 58 2.69 -8.69 -2.89
CA LEU A 58 3.44 -7.81 -1.99
C LEU A 58 3.78 -8.46 -0.65
N GLU A 59 3.00 -9.44 -0.19
CA GLU A 59 3.27 -10.19 1.03
C GLU A 59 4.69 -10.78 1.04
N VAL A 60 5.19 -11.24 -0.12
CA VAL A 60 6.55 -11.78 -0.25
C VAL A 60 7.62 -10.72 -0.58
N ARG A 61 7.23 -9.47 -0.87
CA ARG A 61 8.10 -8.37 -1.29
C ARG A 61 8.10 -7.24 -0.27
N GLN A 62 8.74 -7.48 0.87
CA GLN A 62 8.66 -6.60 2.06
C GLN A 62 9.07 -5.14 1.78
N VAL A 63 10.09 -4.89 0.95
CA VAL A 63 10.50 -3.51 0.59
C VAL A 63 9.37 -2.78 -0.13
N ALA A 64 8.83 -3.37 -1.20
CA ALA A 64 7.71 -2.81 -1.95
C ALA A 64 6.47 -2.65 -1.07
N LEU A 65 6.19 -3.61 -0.19
CA LEU A 65 5.10 -3.54 0.76
C LEU A 65 5.22 -2.35 1.72
N CYS A 66 6.42 -2.12 2.29
CA CYS A 66 6.69 -0.97 3.14
C CYS A 66 6.46 0.36 2.40
N HIS A 67 6.90 0.46 1.14
CA HIS A 67 6.65 1.64 0.31
C HIS A 67 5.15 1.85 0.07
N LEU A 68 4.37 0.79 -0.20
CA LEU A 68 2.93 0.92 -0.38
C LEU A 68 2.24 1.36 0.91
N ILE A 69 2.56 0.75 2.06
CA ILE A 69 1.99 1.12 3.36
C ILE A 69 2.26 2.60 3.66
N HIS A 70 3.50 3.05 3.44
CA HIS A 70 3.85 4.45 3.63
C HIS A 70 3.06 5.37 2.69
N PHE A 71 3.02 5.04 1.40
CA PHE A 71 2.24 5.79 0.41
C PHE A 71 0.75 5.92 0.78
N LEU A 72 0.11 4.84 1.25
CA LEU A 72 -1.29 4.85 1.65
C LEU A 72 -1.54 5.70 2.90
N LYS A 73 -0.57 5.72 3.84
CA LYS A 73 -0.63 6.58 5.03
C LYS A 73 -0.54 8.06 4.63
N GLU A 74 0.42 8.42 3.77
CA GLU A 74 0.64 9.81 3.34
C GLU A 74 -0.51 10.35 2.48
N THR A 75 -1.10 9.51 1.62
CA THR A 75 -2.22 9.91 0.74
C THR A 75 -3.59 9.80 1.40
N GLY A 76 -3.66 9.27 2.63
CA GLY A 76 -4.92 9.13 3.37
C GLY A 76 -5.86 8.05 2.82
N GLU A 77 -5.35 7.06 2.09
CA GLU A 77 -6.13 5.95 1.53
C GLU A 77 -6.46 4.88 2.61
N GLN A 78 -7.10 5.31 3.70
CA GLN A 78 -7.30 4.53 4.93
C GLN A 78 -8.02 3.19 4.70
N LYS A 79 -9.08 3.19 3.88
CA LYS A 79 -9.82 1.95 3.59
C LYS A 79 -8.91 0.87 2.99
N LEU A 80 -8.08 1.24 2.01
CA LEU A 80 -7.17 0.29 1.37
C LEU A 80 -6.04 -0.14 2.30
N LEU A 81 -5.53 0.78 3.13
CA LEU A 81 -4.53 0.48 4.14
C LEU A 81 -5.05 -0.56 5.15
N LEU A 82 -6.26 -0.37 5.68
CA LEU A 82 -6.86 -1.32 6.62
C LEU A 82 -7.13 -2.68 5.96
N ASP A 83 -7.59 -2.69 4.71
CA ASP A 83 -7.82 -3.94 3.97
C ASP A 83 -6.50 -4.71 3.76
N LEU A 84 -5.40 -4.00 3.47
CA LEU A 84 -4.06 -4.58 3.35
C LEU A 84 -3.56 -5.13 4.69
N LEU A 85 -3.66 -4.35 5.77
CA LEU A 85 -3.21 -4.78 7.10
C LEU A 85 -4.00 -6.00 7.60
N ARG A 86 -5.31 -6.08 7.33
CA ARG A 86 -6.13 -7.26 7.61
C ARG A 86 -5.70 -8.48 6.79
N PHE A 87 -5.40 -8.27 5.50
CA PHE A 87 -4.91 -9.35 4.64
C PHE A 87 -3.60 -9.95 5.17
N LEU A 88 -2.72 -9.12 5.71
CA LEU A 88 -1.43 -9.52 6.29
C LEU A 88 -1.52 -10.04 7.73
N ASP A 89 -2.73 -10.21 8.28
CA ASP A 89 -2.99 -10.58 9.67
C ASP A 89 -2.34 -9.63 10.72
N ARG A 90 -2.11 -8.36 10.33
CA ARG A 90 -1.49 -7.32 11.20
C ARG A 90 -2.55 -6.61 12.04
N THR A 91 -3.26 -7.39 12.84
CA THR A 91 -4.42 -6.94 13.64
C THR A 91 -4.07 -5.82 14.63
N GLU A 92 -2.87 -5.81 15.20
CA GLU A 92 -2.40 -4.72 16.07
C GLU A 92 -2.28 -3.38 15.32
N GLU A 93 -1.70 -3.38 14.11
CA GLU A 93 -1.59 -2.17 13.29
C GLU A 93 -2.98 -1.65 12.85
N VAL A 94 -3.93 -2.56 12.62
CA VAL A 94 -5.34 -2.21 12.36
C VAL A 94 -5.95 -1.50 13.56
N ALA A 95 -5.84 -2.09 14.76
CA ALA A 95 -6.41 -1.54 15.98
C ALA A 95 -5.84 -0.15 16.31
N LEU A 96 -4.51 0.02 16.19
CA LEU A 96 -3.84 1.31 16.39
C LEU A 96 -4.27 2.37 15.38
N SER A 97 -4.45 1.99 14.11
CA SER A 97 -4.89 2.91 13.06
C SER A 97 -6.32 3.39 13.33
N GLN A 98 -7.22 2.47 13.68
CA GLN A 98 -8.59 2.80 14.07
C GLN A 98 -8.61 3.69 15.31
N TYR A 99 -7.86 3.36 16.36
CA TYR A 99 -7.79 4.15 17.58
C TYR A 99 -7.33 5.59 17.31
N ARG A 100 -6.30 5.79 16.47
CA ARG A 100 -5.82 7.13 16.08
C ARG A 100 -6.88 7.96 15.34
N GLU A 101 -7.63 7.35 14.42
CA GLU A 101 -8.76 8.04 13.78
C GLU A 101 -9.81 8.46 14.81
N HIS A 102 -10.10 7.61 15.79
CA HIS A 102 -11.09 7.89 16.83
C HIS A 102 -10.62 8.94 17.84
N LEU A 103 -9.32 9.05 18.10
CA LEU A 103 -8.76 10.12 18.92
C LEU A 103 -8.96 11.50 18.29
N ASN A 104 -9.03 11.57 16.96
CA ASN A 104 -9.28 12.80 16.21
C ASN A 104 -10.78 13.16 16.14
N ILE A 105 -11.66 12.31 16.68
CA ILE A 105 -13.07 12.63 16.87
C ILE A 105 -13.18 13.57 18.07
N GLN A 106 -13.47 14.85 17.80
CA GLN A 106 -13.81 15.85 18.82
C GLN A 106 -15.20 15.61 19.44
N ASP A 107 -16.01 14.76 18.81
CA ASP A 107 -17.36 14.43 19.24
C ASP A 107 -17.35 13.40 20.38
N VAL A 108 -17.71 13.88 21.58
CA VAL A 108 -17.70 13.12 22.84
C VAL A 108 -18.68 11.93 22.81
N GLU A 109 -19.77 11.99 22.05
CA GLU A 109 -20.76 10.90 21.99
C GLU A 109 -20.21 9.69 21.24
N LYS A 110 -19.50 9.89 20.12
CA LYS A 110 -18.86 8.81 19.35
C LYS A 110 -17.73 8.13 20.13
N LYS A 111 -16.97 8.89 20.93
CA LYS A 111 -15.98 8.31 21.85
C LYS A 111 -16.63 7.38 22.88
N ARG A 112 -17.81 7.76 23.39
CA ARG A 112 -18.54 6.98 24.39
C ARG A 112 -19.11 5.68 23.82
N GLU A 113 -19.62 5.70 22.57
CA GLU A 113 -20.11 4.49 21.91
C GLU A 113 -19.01 3.46 21.61
N PHE A 114 -17.83 3.91 21.18
CA PHE A 114 -16.67 3.04 20.97
C PHE A 114 -16.23 2.36 22.27
N LEU A 115 -16.11 3.13 23.37
CA LEU A 115 -15.73 2.58 24.67
C LEU A 115 -16.72 1.53 25.20
N LYS A 116 -18.02 1.70 24.92
CA LYS A 116 -19.03 0.69 25.28
C LYS A 116 -18.86 -0.63 24.52
N GLY A 117 -18.34 -0.59 23.29
CA GLY A 117 -18.05 -1.79 22.49
C GLY A 117 -16.80 -2.55 22.95
N CYS A 118 -15.91 -1.92 23.72
CA CYS A 118 -14.69 -2.54 24.23
C CYS A 118 -14.86 -3.21 25.61
N THR A 119 -16.00 -3.01 26.29
CA THR A 119 -16.29 -3.60 27.61
C THR A 119 -17.33 -4.73 27.54
N GLY A 120 -17.53 -5.33 26.37
CA GLY A 120 -18.47 -6.45 26.14
C GLY A 120 -17.74 -7.76 25.92
#